data_AF-A0A953XX57-F1
#
_entry.id   AF-A0A953XX57-F1
#
_cell.length_a   1.000
_cell.length_b   1.000
_cell.length_c   1.000
_cell.angle_alpha   90.00
_cell.angle_beta   90.00
_cell.angle_gamma   90.00
#
_symmetry.space_group_name_H-M   'P 1'
#
loop_
_entity.id
_entity.type
_entity.pdbx_description
1 polymer ?
#
loop_
_entity_poly.entity_id
_entity_poly.type
_entity_poly.pdbx_seq_one_letter_code
_entity_poly.pdbx_strand_id
1 'polypeptide(L)'
;MNATAERVAQNFIGGAWGEPRSGRYVPDIDPSNQAVIAQIPQSDSSDVNAAVAAAKAAFPAWKRMSAVKRGQILVNASRLLDERKDELIPLLTREQGKPLAEARGEVPRAVDFWSWMGHQGGALQGI
;
A
#
# COMPACT_ATOMS: atom_id res chain seq x y z
N MET A 1 9.09 24.92 16.99
CA MET A 1 9.12 23.44 16.96
C MET A 1 7.67 22.99 16.91
N ASN A 2 7.12 22.78 15.71
CA ASN A 2 5.73 22.32 15.60
C ASN A 2 5.72 20.83 15.91
N ALA A 3 5.07 20.46 17.01
CA ALA A 3 4.67 19.09 17.28
C ALA A 3 3.82 18.63 16.09
N THR A 4 4.39 17.80 15.21
CA THR A 4 3.63 17.09 14.18
C THR A 4 2.62 16.23 14.92
N ALA A 5 1.33 16.52 14.73
CA ALA A 5 0.27 15.63 15.18
C ALA A 5 0.60 14.21 14.72
N GLU A 6 0.63 13.28 15.66
CA GLU A 6 0.95 11.88 15.44
C GLU A 6 0.00 11.32 14.37
N ARG A 7 0.53 10.87 13.23
CA ARG A 7 -0.32 10.32 12.16
C ARG A 7 -0.92 9.00 12.65
N VAL A 8 -2.23 8.84 12.52
CA VAL A 8 -2.92 7.58 12.82
C VAL A 8 -3.31 6.93 11.51
N ALA A 9 -2.69 5.80 11.19
CA ALA A 9 -3.03 5.03 10.00
C ALA A 9 -4.35 4.26 10.19
N GLN A 10 -4.99 3.91 9.09
CA GLN A 10 -6.27 3.20 9.09
C GLN A 10 -6.14 1.92 8.26
N ASN A 11 -6.96 0.92 8.58
CA ASN A 11 -7.15 -0.23 7.71
C ASN A 11 -7.95 0.21 6.48
N PHE A 12 -7.58 -0.30 5.29
CA PHE A 12 -8.38 -0.16 4.08
C PHE A 12 -9.04 -1.51 3.75
N ILE A 13 -10.32 -1.67 4.10
CA ILE A 13 -11.05 -2.93 3.96
C ILE A 13 -12.33 -2.68 3.16
N GLY A 14 -12.52 -3.41 2.06
CA GLY A 14 -13.75 -3.34 1.25
C GLY A 14 -13.99 -1.99 0.58
N GLY A 15 -12.93 -1.20 0.32
CA GLY A 15 -13.05 0.10 -0.34
C GLY A 15 -13.24 1.28 0.62
N ALA A 16 -13.18 1.05 1.93
CA ALA A 16 -13.31 2.10 2.94
C ALA A 16 -12.11 2.08 3.90
N TRP A 17 -11.72 3.28 4.35
CA TRP A 17 -10.79 3.47 5.45
C TRP A 17 -11.52 3.35 6.78
N GLY A 18 -10.93 2.68 7.75
CA GLY A 18 -11.49 2.52 9.09
C GLY A 18 -10.46 2.12 10.14
N GLU A 19 -10.82 2.31 11.40
CA GLU A 19 -10.02 1.89 12.55
C GLU A 19 -9.96 0.35 12.65
N PRO A 20 -8.92 -0.24 13.29
CA PRO A 20 -8.94 -1.66 13.60
C PRO A 20 -10.13 -1.97 14.50
N ARG A 21 -10.81 -3.09 14.27
CA ARG A 21 -11.98 -3.51 15.06
C ARG A 21 -11.67 -3.66 16.54
N SER A 22 -10.42 -3.95 16.88
CA SER A 22 -9.94 -4.04 18.25
C SER A 22 -9.73 -2.69 18.93
N GLY A 23 -9.70 -1.59 18.17
CA GLY A 23 -9.29 -0.26 18.63
C GLY A 23 -7.81 -0.16 19.02
N ARG A 24 -7.02 -1.23 18.83
CA ARG A 24 -5.60 -1.26 19.24
C ARG A 24 -4.69 -0.76 18.13
N TYR A 25 -3.69 0.00 18.54
CA TYR A 25 -2.65 0.54 17.69
C TYR A 25 -1.28 0.21 18.29
N VAL A 26 -0.27 0.16 17.42
CA VAL A 26 1.14 0.09 17.82
C VAL A 26 1.92 1.24 17.17
N PRO A 27 2.96 1.76 17.85
CA PRO A 27 3.79 2.81 17.28
C PRO A 27 4.62 2.27 16.12
N ASP A 28 4.66 3.02 15.03
CA ASP A 28 5.66 2.92 13.97
C ASP A 28 6.84 3.83 14.33
N ILE A 29 8.04 3.25 14.39
CA ILE A 29 9.20 3.85 15.05
C ILE A 29 10.30 4.06 14.02
N ASP A 30 10.81 5.30 13.96
CA ASP A 30 12.01 5.62 13.19
C ASP A 30 13.23 4.96 13.85
N PRO A 31 13.87 3.96 13.21
CA PRO A 31 14.97 3.23 13.82
C PRO A 31 16.21 4.11 14.02
N SER A 32 16.35 5.24 13.31
CA SER A 32 17.52 6.10 13.38
C SER A 32 17.58 6.97 14.65
N ASN A 33 16.42 7.28 15.23
CA ASN A 33 16.30 8.21 16.36
C ASN A 33 15.26 7.79 17.42
N GLN A 34 14.57 6.67 17.21
CA GLN A 34 13.55 6.09 18.09
C GLN A 34 12.29 6.96 18.27
N ALA A 35 12.09 7.98 17.42
CA ALA A 35 10.88 8.78 17.42
C ALA A 35 9.72 8.02 16.79
N VAL A 36 8.51 8.23 17.30
CA VAL A 36 7.30 7.69 16.70
C VAL A 36 6.94 8.48 15.44
N ILE A 37 6.79 7.78 14.32
CA ILE A 37 6.41 8.33 13.01
C ILE A 37 4.89 8.39 12.90
N ALA A 38 4.22 7.31 13.31
CA ALA A 38 2.78 7.11 13.22
C ALA A 38 2.29 6.06 14.24
N GLN A 39 0.97 5.97 14.42
CA GLN A 39 0.29 4.84 15.04
C GLN A 39 -0.31 3.96 13.94
N ILE A 40 0.03 2.68 13.90
CA ILE A 40 -0.48 1.74 12.90
C ILE A 40 -1.48 0.74 13.53
N PRO A 41 -2.55 0.35 12.80
CA PRO A 41 -3.52 -0.61 13.31
C PRO A 41 -2.89 -1.93 13.76
N GLN A 42 -3.13 -2.34 15.01
CA GLN A 42 -2.81 -3.67 15.49
C GLN A 42 -3.98 -4.62 15.20
N SER A 43 -4.17 -4.88 13.91
CA SER A 43 -5.25 -5.69 13.37
C SER A 43 -5.23 -7.12 13.93
N ASP A 44 -6.40 -7.66 14.22
CA ASP A 44 -6.55 -9.05 14.68
C ASP A 44 -7.36 -9.91 13.70
N SER A 45 -7.66 -11.14 14.11
CA SER A 45 -8.41 -12.09 13.29
C SER A 45 -9.74 -11.54 12.77
N SER A 46 -10.36 -10.59 13.47
CA SER A 46 -11.64 -10.00 13.04
C SER A 46 -11.45 -9.06 11.84
N ASP A 47 -10.39 -8.25 11.83
CA ASP A 47 -10.02 -7.40 10.70
C ASP A 47 -9.62 -8.25 9.49
N VAL A 48 -8.83 -9.30 9.72
CA VAL A 48 -8.41 -10.25 8.68
C VAL A 48 -9.63 -10.94 8.06
N ASN A 49 -10.55 -11.45 8.88
CA ASN A 49 -11.78 -12.08 8.39
C ASN A 49 -12.63 -11.11 7.56
N ALA A 50 -12.73 -9.84 7.97
CA ALA A 50 -13.43 -8.81 7.21
C ALA A 50 -12.75 -8.52 5.86
N ALA A 51 -11.42 -8.41 5.83
CA ALA A 51 -10.65 -8.22 4.60
C ALA A 51 -10.81 -9.41 3.63
N VAL A 52 -10.74 -10.64 4.14
CA VAL A 52 -10.95 -11.86 3.33
C VAL A 52 -12.37 -11.94 2.78
N ALA A 53 -13.38 -11.63 3.59
CA ALA A 53 -14.77 -11.62 3.15
C ALA A 53 -14.99 -10.57 2.04
N ALA A 54 -14.44 -9.36 2.19
CA ALA A 54 -14.52 -8.31 1.20
C ALA A 54 -13.82 -8.71 -0.12
N ALA A 55 -12.62 -9.30 -0.04
CA ALA A 55 -11.91 -9.80 -1.21
C ALA A 55 -12.68 -10.90 -1.95
N LYS A 56 -13.27 -11.86 -1.21
CA LYS A 56 -14.13 -12.91 -1.78
C LYS A 56 -15.36 -12.34 -2.48
N ALA A 57 -15.99 -11.32 -1.90
CA ALA A 57 -17.15 -10.66 -2.49
C ALA A 57 -16.80 -9.88 -3.77
N ALA A 58 -15.62 -9.24 -3.83
CA ALA A 58 -15.16 -8.50 -5.00
C ALA A 58 -14.68 -9.41 -6.16
N PHE A 59 -14.20 -10.61 -5.83
CA PHE A 59 -13.54 -11.50 -6.80
C PHE A 59 -14.36 -11.83 -8.05
N PRO A 60 -15.67 -12.16 -7.99
CA PRO A 60 -16.44 -12.48 -9.19
C PRO A 60 -16.49 -11.33 -10.21
N ALA A 61 -16.63 -10.08 -9.74
CA ALA A 61 -16.65 -8.91 -10.61
C ALA A 61 -15.25 -8.64 -11.19
N TRP A 62 -14.21 -8.74 -10.36
CA TRP A 62 -12.82 -8.57 -10.79
C TRP A 62 -12.39 -9.62 -11.83
N LYS A 63 -12.75 -10.89 -11.60
CA LYS A 63 -12.45 -12.00 -12.50
C LYS A 63 -13.11 -11.82 -13.88
N ARG A 64 -14.37 -11.36 -13.91
CA ARG A 64 -15.12 -11.10 -15.16
C ARG A 64 -14.62 -9.87 -15.92
N MET A 65 -13.89 -8.96 -15.27
CA MET A 65 -13.31 -7.81 -15.94
C MET A 65 -12.34 -8.26 -17.03
N SER A 66 -12.27 -7.57 -18.16
CA SER A 66 -11.30 -7.93 -19.20
C SER A 66 -9.86 -7.71 -18.69
N ALA A 67 -8.95 -8.54 -19.20
CA ALA A 67 -7.51 -8.40 -19.01
C ALA A 67 -7.02 -6.96 -19.21
N VAL A 68 -7.45 -6.32 -20.30
CA VAL A 68 -7.11 -4.93 -20.65
C VAL A 68 -7.58 -3.94 -19.57
N LYS A 69 -8.82 -4.05 -19.09
CA LYS A 69 -9.35 -3.15 -18.05
C LYS A 69 -8.62 -3.31 -16.71
N ARG A 70 -8.30 -4.55 -16.32
CA ARG A 70 -7.46 -4.80 -15.13
C ARG A 70 -6.07 -4.22 -15.31
N GLY A 71 -5.47 -4.40 -16.49
CA GLY A 71 -4.16 -3.84 -16.82
C GLY A 71 -4.12 -2.32 -16.68
N GLN A 72 -5.14 -1.62 -17.19
CA GLN A 72 -5.26 -0.17 -17.06
C GLN A 72 -5.30 0.29 -15.59
N ILE A 73 -5.94 -0.47 -14.70
CA ILE A 73 -5.98 -0.16 -13.26
C ILE A 73 -4.57 -0.23 -12.67
N LEU A 74 -3.77 -1.24 -13.04
CA LEU A 74 -2.39 -1.39 -12.56
C LEU A 74 -1.46 -0.31 -13.11
N VAL A 75 -1.59 0.04 -14.39
CA VAL A 75 -0.84 1.17 -15.01
C VAL A 75 -1.23 2.50 -14.35
N ASN A 76 -2.50 2.70 -14.01
CA ASN A 76 -2.91 3.90 -13.29
C ASN A 76 -2.31 3.93 -11.89
N ALA A 77 -2.21 2.78 -11.21
CA ALA A 77 -1.54 2.69 -9.90
C ALA A 77 -0.04 3.00 -10.01
N SER A 78 0.67 2.52 -11.05
CA SER A 78 2.08 2.85 -11.25
C SER A 78 2.29 4.35 -11.49
N ARG A 79 1.41 5.00 -12.25
CA ARG A 79 1.44 6.46 -12.45
C ARG A 79 1.29 7.20 -11.11
N LEU A 80 0.33 6.81 -10.28
CA LEU A 80 0.11 7.43 -8.97
C LEU A 80 1.29 7.23 -8.02
N LEU A 81 1.97 6.07 -8.09
CA LEU A 81 3.20 5.83 -7.34
C LEU A 81 4.35 6.72 -7.82
N ASP A 82 4.53 6.88 -9.13
CA ASP A 82 5.59 7.72 -9.70
C ASP A 82 5.38 9.21 -9.36
N GLU A 83 4.14 9.69 -9.44
CA GLU A 83 3.76 11.06 -9.05
C GLU A 83 4.06 11.37 -7.59
N ARG A 84 4.11 10.36 -6.73
CA ARG A 84 4.34 10.49 -5.29
C ARG A 84 5.71 10.01 -4.84
N LYS A 85 6.61 9.62 -5.75
CA LYS A 85 7.89 9.00 -5.38
C LYS A 85 8.74 9.86 -4.46
N ASP A 86 8.73 11.18 -4.65
CA ASP A 86 9.51 12.11 -3.84
C ASP A 86 9.00 12.21 -2.39
N GLU A 87 7.72 11.87 -2.16
CA GLU A 87 7.14 11.70 -0.81
C GLU A 87 7.44 10.30 -0.25
N LEU A 88 7.34 9.26 -1.07
CA LEU A 88 7.45 7.86 -0.64
C LEU A 88 8.89 7.44 -0.31
N ILE A 89 9.89 7.94 -1.04
CA ILE A 89 11.31 7.63 -0.82
C ILE A 89 11.77 8.01 0.60
N PRO A 90 11.60 9.26 1.08
CA PRO A 90 12.00 9.62 2.43
C PRO A 90 11.14 8.93 3.49
N LEU A 91 9.86 8.65 3.22
CA LEU A 91 9.00 7.88 4.13
C LEU A 91 9.55 6.47 4.33
N LEU A 92 9.86 5.75 3.25
CA LEU A 92 10.44 4.40 3.29
C LEU A 92 11.76 4.35 4.07
N THR A 93 12.62 5.36 3.91
CA THR A 93 13.85 5.48 4.70
C THR A 93 13.55 5.68 6.19
N ARG A 94 12.55 6.50 6.54
CA ARG A 94 12.18 6.72 7.94
C ARG A 94 11.57 5.48 8.59
N GLU A 95 10.71 4.75 7.89
CA GLU A 95 10.06 3.54 8.43
C GLU A 95 11.04 2.36 8.56
N GLN A 96 11.91 2.15 7.57
CA GLN A 96 12.78 0.96 7.54
C GLN A 96 14.22 1.22 8.02
N GLY A 97 14.68 2.46 8.01
CA GLY A 97 16.07 2.83 8.35
C GLY A 97 17.09 2.63 7.23
N LYS A 98 16.66 2.29 6.01
CA LYS A 98 17.57 2.10 4.87
C LYS A 98 18.15 3.43 4.38
N PRO A 99 19.40 3.47 3.87
CA PRO A 99 19.96 4.68 3.27
C PRO A 99 19.08 5.23 2.15
N LEU A 100 18.99 6.56 2.04
CA LEU A 100 18.16 7.23 1.02
C LEU A 100 18.53 6.80 -0.40
N ALA A 101 19.80 6.51 -0.66
CA ALA A 101 20.28 6.04 -1.95
C ALA A 101 19.67 4.69 -2.35
N GLU A 102 19.46 3.79 -1.38
CA GLU A 102 18.81 2.49 -1.59
C GLU A 102 17.31 2.67 -1.84
N ALA A 103 16.63 3.49 -1.02
CA ALA A 103 15.22 3.82 -1.19
C ALA A 103 14.92 4.46 -2.56
N ARG A 104 15.82 5.30 -3.07
CA ARG A 104 15.75 5.89 -4.42
C ARG A 104 15.78 4.86 -5.55
N GLY A 105 16.35 3.68 -5.31
CA GLY A 105 16.28 2.57 -6.26
C GLY A 105 15.03 1.71 -6.09
N GLU A 106 14.41 1.69 -4.91
CA GLU A 106 13.28 0.79 -4.62
C GLU A 106 11.94 1.30 -5.11
N VAL A 107 11.62 2.57 -4.85
CA VAL A 107 10.33 3.14 -5.26
C VAL A 107 10.16 3.11 -6.80
N PRO A 108 11.17 3.48 -7.62
CA PRO A 108 11.07 3.33 -9.07
C PRO A 108 10.93 1.88 -9.53
N ARG A 109 11.63 0.93 -8.88
CA ARG A 109 11.46 -0.50 -9.19
C ARG A 109 10.01 -0.96 -8.94
N ALA A 110 9.36 -0.45 -7.89
CA ALA A 110 7.94 -0.71 -7.67
C ALA A 110 7.08 -0.13 -8.80
N VAL A 111 7.30 1.12 -9.21
CA VAL A 111 6.61 1.76 -10.35
C VAL A 111 6.72 0.89 -11.61
N ASP A 112 7.94 0.46 -11.95
CA ASP A 112 8.22 -0.38 -13.12
C ASP A 112 7.49 -1.73 -13.02
N PHE A 113 7.50 -2.36 -11.84
CA PHE A 113 6.82 -3.63 -11.61
C PHE A 113 5.31 -3.51 -11.83
N TRP A 114 4.65 -2.50 -11.26
CA TRP A 114 3.21 -2.29 -11.44
C TRP A 114 2.85 -1.98 -12.90
N SER A 115 3.67 -1.17 -13.59
CA SER A 115 3.52 -0.88 -15.01
C SER A 115 3.67 -2.15 -15.86
N TRP A 116 4.71 -2.95 -15.60
CA TRP A 116 4.94 -4.21 -16.30
C TRP A 116 3.78 -5.18 -16.11
N MET A 117 3.32 -5.41 -14.87
CA MET A 117 2.16 -6.27 -14.58
C MET A 117 0.89 -5.81 -15.30
N GLY A 118 0.68 -4.48 -15.39
CA GLY A 118 -0.43 -3.90 -16.13
C GLY A 118 -0.42 -4.25 -17.61
N HIS A 119 0.76 -4.19 -18.24
CA HIS A 119 0.93 -4.56 -19.65
C HIS A 119 0.85 -6.09 -19.88
N GLN A 120 1.39 -6.90 -18.96
CA GLN A 120 1.33 -8.37 -19.05
C GLN A 120 -0.10 -8.93 -18.96
N GLY A 121 -1.03 -8.20 -18.31
CA GLY A 121 -2.42 -8.60 -18.19
C GLY A 121 -3.08 -8.91 -19.54
N GLY A 122 -2.71 -8.21 -20.62
CA GLY A 122 -3.16 -8.48 -21.99
C GLY A 122 -2.36 -9.54 -22.74
N ALA A 123 -1.12 -9.83 -22.30
CA ALA A 123 -0.20 -10.77 -22.96
C ALA A 123 -0.39 -12.22 -22.49
N LEU A 124 -0.90 -12.44 -21.27
CA LEU A 124 -1.24 -13.76 -20.76
C LEU A 124 -2.59 -14.23 -21.36
N GLN A 125 -2.52 -14.80 -22.56
CA GLN A 125 -3.64 -15.54 -23.14
C GLN A 125 -3.74 -16.93 -22.48
N GLY A 126 -4.79 -17.15 -21.69
CA GLY A 126 -5.21 -18.47 -21.24
C GLY A 126 -4.92 -18.80 -19.76
N ILE A 127 -5.91 -18.51 -18.91
CA ILE A 127 -6.39 -19.41 -17.84
C ILE A 127 -7.92 -19.28 -17.78
#